data_AF-A0A812LWY5-F1
#
_entry.id   AF-A0A812LWY5-F1
#
_cell.length_a   1.000
_cell.length_b   1.000
_cell.length_c   1.000
_cell.angle_alpha   90.00
_cell.angle_beta   90.00
_cell.angle_gamma   90.00
#
_symmetry.space_group_name_H-M   'P 1'
#
loop_
_entity.id
_entity.type
_entity.pdbx_description
1 polymer ?
#
loop_
_entity_poly.entity_id
_entity_poly.type
_entity_poly.pdbx_seq_one_letter_code
_entity_poly.pdbx_strand_id
1 'polypeptide(L)'
;AIKPTFSQIGHEFDGPREFFAKKKGATGQATVTTYPLTFKPEWVCDVKAQLVLYNVGTNETYEYDLHGIAEEPLAEEHVVVKCEAREKTSHVFSVKNHSNMTATFEVESDLVHISGPSSIQVDGRGTGEYELVFQPLQAGQVTGCIMFRDTHTGHFTWYTVELMTLPPKPQQQLTLTCVVRQAVAVDIQLVNPLDDVVVFEVALNGDGLLGEAEFVLAPKETATYEL
;
A
#
# COMPACT_ATOMS: atom_id res chain seq x y z
N ALA A 1 -8.88 47.99 -17.24
CA ALA A 1 -9.32 46.59 -17.39
C ALA A 1 -8.17 45.84 -18.04
N ILE A 2 -7.87 44.66 -17.55
CA ILE A 2 -6.84 43.76 -18.09
C ILE A 2 -7.59 42.62 -18.79
N LYS A 3 -7.17 42.29 -20.01
CA LYS A 3 -7.69 41.16 -20.79
C LYS A 3 -6.63 40.05 -20.81
N PRO A 4 -6.82 38.98 -20.03
CA PRO A 4 -5.97 37.80 -20.04
C PRO A 4 -6.28 36.93 -21.26
N THR A 5 -5.25 36.34 -21.85
CA THR A 5 -5.37 35.33 -22.90
C THR A 5 -4.44 34.17 -22.58
N PHE A 6 -4.94 32.95 -22.69
CA PHE A 6 -4.17 31.73 -22.48
C PHE A 6 -3.85 31.10 -23.83
N SER A 7 -2.61 30.65 -23.99
CA SER A 7 -2.19 29.74 -25.05
C SER A 7 -1.67 28.48 -24.38
N GLN A 8 -2.45 27.39 -24.41
CA GLN A 8 -2.08 26.14 -23.76
C GLN A 8 -2.57 24.93 -24.57
N ILE A 9 -1.88 23.81 -24.38
CA ILE A 9 -2.32 22.50 -24.83
C ILE A 9 -2.92 21.83 -23.58
N GLY A 10 -4.24 21.86 -23.43
CA GLY A 10 -4.95 21.27 -22.26
C GLY A 10 -5.88 22.24 -21.51
N HIS A 11 -6.30 21.85 -20.32
CA HIS A 11 -7.27 22.57 -19.47
C HIS A 11 -6.80 22.75 -18.01
N GLU A 12 -5.51 22.57 -17.74
CA GLU A 12 -4.96 22.46 -16.39
C GLU A 12 -4.75 23.82 -15.72
N PHE A 13 -4.52 24.89 -16.50
CA PHE A 13 -4.50 26.26 -16.00
C PHE A 13 -5.85 26.95 -16.24
N ASP A 14 -6.31 27.66 -15.21
CA ASP A 14 -7.54 28.45 -15.24
C ASP A 14 -7.36 29.83 -14.59
N GLY A 15 -8.15 30.79 -15.03
CA GLY A 15 -8.16 32.15 -14.50
C GLY A 15 -9.23 33.03 -15.15
N PRO A 16 -9.58 34.16 -14.52
CA PRO A 16 -10.68 35.00 -14.97
C PRO A 16 -10.37 35.66 -16.31
N ARG A 17 -11.28 35.56 -17.28
CA ARG A 17 -11.14 36.18 -18.63
C ARG A 17 -11.21 37.71 -18.63
N GLU A 18 -11.65 38.30 -17.52
CA GLU A 18 -11.62 39.73 -17.29
C GLU A 18 -11.09 40.01 -15.88
N PHE A 19 -10.11 40.90 -15.78
CA PHE A 19 -9.48 41.24 -14.51
C PHE A 19 -9.35 42.75 -14.33
N PHE A 20 -9.72 43.25 -13.16
CA PHE A 20 -9.66 44.68 -12.83
C PHE A 20 -8.56 44.93 -11.81
N ALA A 21 -7.41 45.42 -12.29
CA ALA A 21 -6.38 45.96 -11.40
C ALA A 21 -6.91 47.21 -10.68
N LYS A 22 -6.61 47.31 -9.38
CA LYS A 22 -6.89 48.50 -8.58
C LYS A 22 -6.17 49.70 -9.20
N LYS A 23 -6.86 50.85 -9.26
CA LYS A 23 -6.27 52.12 -9.69
C LYS A 23 -5.39 52.67 -8.57
N LYS A 24 -4.40 53.51 -8.93
CA LYS A 24 -3.53 54.23 -7.97
C LYS A 24 -4.37 54.81 -6.81
N GLY A 25 -3.89 54.66 -5.59
CA GLY A 25 -4.55 55.21 -4.40
C GLY A 25 -4.63 56.73 -4.46
N ALA A 26 -5.50 57.34 -3.63
CA ALA A 26 -5.72 58.79 -3.60
C ALA A 26 -4.43 59.62 -3.34
N THR A 27 -3.38 59.00 -2.80
CA THR A 27 -2.06 59.57 -2.51
C THR A 27 -1.04 59.38 -3.65
N GLY A 28 -1.44 58.83 -4.81
CA GLY A 28 -0.56 58.57 -5.95
C GLY A 28 0.28 57.29 -5.86
N GLN A 29 0.13 56.52 -4.77
CA GLN A 29 0.84 55.25 -4.59
C GLN A 29 0.36 54.17 -5.58
N ALA A 30 1.31 53.42 -6.14
CA ALA A 30 1.05 52.25 -6.97
C ALA A 30 0.34 51.17 -6.15
N THR A 31 -0.68 50.55 -6.73
CA THR A 31 -1.45 49.47 -6.10
C THR A 31 -1.13 48.15 -6.79
N VAL A 32 -0.72 47.14 -6.01
CA VAL A 32 -0.51 45.78 -6.50
C VAL A 32 -1.85 45.04 -6.50
N THR A 33 -2.17 44.37 -7.61
CA THR A 33 -3.34 43.46 -7.70
C THR A 33 -2.87 42.13 -8.28
N THR A 34 -3.14 41.03 -7.58
CA THR A 34 -2.72 39.69 -7.97
C THR A 34 -3.74 39.06 -8.91
N TYR A 35 -3.29 38.56 -10.06
CA TYR A 35 -4.13 37.78 -10.97
C TYR A 35 -4.32 36.35 -10.39
N PRO A 36 -5.56 35.88 -10.19
CA PRO A 36 -5.81 34.59 -9.56
C PRO A 36 -5.69 33.45 -10.59
N LEU A 37 -4.45 33.11 -10.96
CA LEU A 37 -4.12 31.94 -11.76
C LEU A 37 -4.26 30.67 -10.90
N THR A 38 -4.93 29.66 -11.42
CA THR A 38 -5.10 28.35 -10.78
C THR A 38 -4.50 27.27 -11.66
N PHE A 39 -3.74 26.34 -11.08
CA PHE A 39 -3.31 25.09 -11.73
C PHE A 39 -4.04 23.94 -11.03
N LYS A 40 -4.92 23.25 -11.75
CA LYS A 40 -5.77 22.17 -11.22
C LYS A 40 -5.82 21.01 -12.21
N PRO A 41 -4.73 20.24 -12.32
CA PRO A 41 -4.70 19.05 -13.15
C PRO A 41 -5.59 17.95 -12.57
N GLU A 42 -6.17 17.12 -13.45
CA GLU A 42 -6.97 15.96 -13.04
C GLU A 42 -6.11 14.72 -12.73
N TRP A 43 -4.87 14.69 -13.24
CA TRP A 43 -3.91 13.60 -13.06
C TRP A 43 -2.47 14.09 -13.18
N VAL A 44 -1.53 13.17 -12.96
CA VAL A 44 -0.08 13.36 -13.15
C VAL A 44 0.20 13.95 -14.53
N CYS A 45 0.88 15.08 -14.59
CA CYS A 45 1.19 15.76 -15.84
C CYS A 45 2.43 16.65 -15.71
N ASP A 46 3.04 16.97 -16.86
CA ASP A 46 4.08 17.99 -16.99
C ASP A 46 3.70 18.85 -18.21
N VAL A 47 3.12 20.02 -17.95
CA VAL A 47 2.55 20.89 -18.98
C VAL A 47 3.17 22.28 -18.98
N LYS A 48 3.37 22.82 -20.18
CA LYS A 48 3.82 24.20 -20.41
C LYS A 48 2.71 25.00 -21.08
N ALA A 49 2.52 26.23 -20.63
CA ALA A 49 1.51 27.15 -21.16
C ALA A 49 2.04 28.58 -21.19
N GLN A 50 1.34 29.47 -21.89
CA GLN A 50 1.65 30.90 -21.90
C GLN A 50 0.43 31.72 -21.45
N LEU A 51 0.66 32.64 -20.52
CA LEU A 51 -0.31 33.65 -20.08
C LEU A 51 0.10 35.02 -20.63
N VAL A 52 -0.81 35.64 -21.37
CA VAL A 52 -0.64 36.99 -21.89
C VAL A 52 -1.65 37.91 -21.22
N LEU A 53 -1.18 38.95 -20.53
CA LEU A 53 -2.02 39.97 -19.91
C LEU A 53 -1.94 41.27 -20.71
N TYR A 54 -3.05 41.67 -21.34
CA TYR A 54 -3.14 42.93 -22.07
C TYR A 54 -3.80 44.02 -21.23
N ASN A 55 -3.08 45.10 -20.94
CA ASN A 55 -3.61 46.25 -20.23
C ASN A 55 -4.22 47.26 -21.22
N VAL A 56 -5.55 47.27 -21.30
CA VAL A 56 -6.30 48.17 -22.20
C VAL A 56 -6.07 49.66 -21.88
N GLY A 57 -5.70 49.99 -20.64
CA GLY A 57 -5.48 51.38 -20.22
C GLY A 57 -4.13 51.95 -20.62
N THR A 58 -3.10 51.11 -20.76
CA THR A 58 -1.71 51.52 -21.08
C THR A 58 -1.22 51.00 -22.43
N ASN A 59 -1.98 50.12 -23.09
CA ASN A 59 -1.58 49.35 -24.27
C ASN A 59 -0.32 48.50 -24.05
N GLU A 60 -0.01 48.14 -22.81
CA GLU A 60 1.10 47.25 -22.47
C GLU A 60 0.65 45.79 -22.47
N THR A 61 1.56 44.92 -22.90
CA THR A 61 1.39 43.45 -22.88
C THR A 61 2.43 42.84 -21.96
N TYR A 62 2.00 41.90 -21.12
CA TYR A 62 2.87 41.14 -20.22
C TYR A 62 2.73 39.66 -20.52
N GLU A 63 3.83 39.00 -20.87
CA GLU A 63 3.86 37.57 -21.23
C GLU A 63 4.55 36.76 -20.14
N TYR A 64 3.97 35.61 -19.80
CA TYR A 64 4.47 34.70 -18.77
C TYR A 64 4.46 33.27 -19.30
N ASP A 65 5.61 32.60 -19.21
CA ASP A 65 5.70 31.15 -19.42
C ASP A 65 5.32 30.44 -18.12
N LEU A 66 4.38 29.50 -18.24
CA LEU A 66 3.87 28.68 -17.15
C LEU A 66 4.39 27.26 -17.31
N HIS A 67 4.81 26.64 -16.21
CA HIS A 67 5.21 25.25 -16.14
C HIS A 67 4.53 24.61 -14.93
N GLY A 68 3.61 23.68 -15.19
CA GLY A 68 2.82 23.00 -14.18
C GLY A 68 3.17 21.53 -14.18
N ILE A 69 3.55 21.01 -13.01
CA ILE A 69 3.85 19.59 -12.80
C ILE A 69 2.89 19.07 -11.73
N ALA A 70 2.14 18.02 -12.05
CA ALA A 70 1.45 17.18 -11.08
C ALA A 70 2.22 15.89 -10.92
N GLU A 71 2.65 15.63 -9.69
CA GLU A 71 3.34 14.41 -9.30
C GLU A 71 2.34 13.27 -9.02
N GLU A 72 2.86 12.05 -8.93
CA GLU A 72 2.08 10.87 -8.55
C GLU A 72 1.40 11.04 -7.18
N PRO A 73 0.20 10.46 -6.99
CA PRO A 73 -0.49 10.55 -5.73
C PRO A 73 0.31 9.86 -4.61
N LEU A 74 0.24 10.43 -3.41
CA LEU A 74 0.72 9.76 -2.20
C LEU A 74 -0.04 8.45 -1.96
N ALA A 75 0.57 7.54 -1.20
CA ALA A 75 -0.14 6.35 -0.72
C ALA A 75 -1.40 6.77 0.04
N GLU A 76 -2.50 6.06 -0.22
CA GLU A 76 -3.78 6.31 0.44
C GLU A 76 -3.66 6.06 1.95
N GLU A 77 -2.97 4.97 2.33
CA GLU A 77 -2.71 4.63 3.72
C GLU A 77 -1.44 3.77 3.87
N HIS A 78 -0.88 3.78 5.09
CA HIS A 78 0.12 2.83 5.54
C HIS A 78 -0.53 1.76 6.43
N VAL A 79 -0.67 0.56 5.91
CA VAL A 79 -1.39 -0.54 6.54
C VAL A 79 -0.40 -1.47 7.24
N VAL A 80 -0.59 -1.69 8.54
CA VAL A 80 0.21 -2.65 9.32
C VAL A 80 -0.61 -3.92 9.58
N VAL A 81 -0.19 -5.04 8.99
CA VAL A 81 -0.83 -6.35 9.16
C VAL A 81 0.02 -7.20 10.09
N LYS A 82 -0.56 -7.65 11.21
CA LYS A 82 0.08 -8.57 12.16
C LYS A 82 -0.50 -9.97 11.98
N CYS A 83 0.36 -10.96 11.80
CA CYS A 83 -0.04 -12.36 11.62
C CYS A 83 0.99 -13.32 12.21
N GLU A 84 0.65 -14.61 12.25
CA GLU A 84 1.57 -15.68 12.65
C GLU A 84 2.01 -16.45 11.39
N ALA A 85 3.25 -16.94 11.39
CA ALA A 85 3.74 -17.75 10.28
C ALA A 85 2.87 -19.00 10.10
N ARG A 86 2.60 -19.36 8.84
CA ARG A 86 1.78 -20.49 8.37
C ARG A 86 0.28 -20.36 8.60
N GLU A 87 -0.16 -19.31 9.30
CA GLU A 87 -1.57 -18.96 9.47
C GLU A 87 -2.03 -18.00 8.37
N LYS A 88 -3.32 -18.07 8.02
CA LYS A 88 -3.93 -17.13 7.08
C LYS A 88 -4.45 -15.91 7.82
N THR A 89 -4.23 -14.72 7.27
CA THR A 89 -4.77 -13.46 7.80
C THR A 89 -5.22 -12.59 6.65
N SER A 90 -6.39 -11.97 6.72
CA SER A 90 -6.92 -11.11 5.66
C SER A 90 -6.90 -9.64 6.06
N HIS A 91 -6.75 -8.76 5.08
CA HIS A 91 -7.00 -7.33 5.21
C HIS A 91 -7.89 -6.84 4.07
N VAL A 92 -8.78 -5.88 4.35
CA VAL A 92 -9.72 -5.31 3.37
C VAL A 92 -9.29 -3.90 3.02
N PHE A 93 -8.96 -3.67 1.75
CA PHE A 93 -8.60 -2.37 1.18
C PHE A 93 -9.82 -1.70 0.55
N SER A 94 -9.92 -0.37 0.71
CA SER A 94 -11.03 0.42 0.16
C SER A 94 -10.68 1.01 -1.20
N VAL A 95 -11.27 0.50 -2.27
CA VAL A 95 -10.98 0.95 -3.64
C VAL A 95 -12.05 1.94 -4.11
N LYS A 96 -11.69 3.22 -4.21
CA LYS A 96 -12.64 4.29 -4.56
C LYS A 96 -12.65 4.58 -6.06
N ASN A 97 -13.83 4.50 -6.68
CA ASN A 97 -14.02 4.90 -8.07
C ASN A 97 -14.40 6.38 -8.17
N HIS A 98 -13.50 7.18 -8.74
CA HIS A 98 -13.72 8.61 -8.94
C HIS A 98 -14.49 8.94 -10.23
N SER A 99 -14.64 7.98 -11.13
CA SER A 99 -15.40 8.14 -12.37
C SER A 99 -16.91 8.04 -12.14
N ASN A 100 -17.71 8.50 -13.10
CA ASN A 100 -19.18 8.40 -13.04
C ASN A 100 -19.71 7.03 -13.50
N MET A 101 -18.86 6.16 -14.05
CA MET A 101 -19.24 4.87 -14.61
C MET A 101 -18.59 3.75 -13.80
N THR A 102 -19.16 2.54 -13.84
CA THR A 102 -18.49 1.37 -13.26
C THR A 102 -17.12 1.18 -13.91
N ALA A 103 -16.08 1.02 -13.10
CA ALA A 103 -14.71 0.85 -13.53
C ALA A 103 -14.13 -0.46 -12.99
N THR A 104 -13.23 -1.06 -13.77
CA THR A 104 -12.46 -2.23 -13.36
C THR A 104 -11.06 -1.78 -12.99
N PHE A 105 -10.66 -2.08 -11.76
CA PHE A 105 -9.32 -1.84 -11.23
C PHE A 105 -8.51 -3.12 -11.29
N GLU A 106 -7.38 -3.10 -11.99
CA GLU A 106 -6.37 -4.15 -11.95
C GLU A 106 -5.55 -4.03 -10.67
N VAL A 107 -5.23 -5.18 -10.06
CA VAL A 107 -4.50 -5.24 -8.79
C VAL A 107 -3.08 -5.69 -9.05
N GLU A 108 -2.13 -4.85 -8.67
CA GLU A 108 -0.69 -5.12 -8.75
C GLU A 108 -0.09 -5.06 -7.34
N SER A 109 0.80 -5.98 -6.99
CA SER A 109 1.48 -5.98 -5.69
C SER A 109 2.85 -6.64 -5.79
N ASP A 110 3.80 -6.14 -5.01
CA ASP A 110 5.14 -6.72 -4.84
C ASP A 110 5.25 -7.60 -3.58
N LEU A 111 4.15 -7.73 -2.81
CA LEU A 111 4.11 -8.54 -1.59
C LEU A 111 4.15 -10.03 -1.93
N VAL A 112 4.89 -10.79 -1.13
CA VAL A 112 4.99 -12.24 -1.25
C VAL A 112 4.01 -12.95 -0.32
N HIS A 113 3.68 -14.20 -0.65
CA HIS A 113 2.77 -15.04 0.15
C HIS A 113 1.36 -14.44 0.31
N ILE A 114 0.89 -13.73 -0.70
CA ILE A 114 -0.45 -13.16 -0.77
C ILE A 114 -1.36 -13.97 -1.69
N SER A 115 -2.67 -13.82 -1.52
CA SER A 115 -3.69 -14.35 -2.41
C SER A 115 -4.90 -13.40 -2.45
N GLY A 116 -5.35 -13.07 -3.65
CA GLY A 116 -6.53 -12.22 -3.87
C GLY A 116 -6.91 -12.21 -5.36
N PRO A 117 -8.10 -11.71 -5.72
CA PRO A 117 -8.48 -11.50 -7.12
C PRO A 117 -7.52 -10.55 -7.84
N SER A 118 -7.22 -10.77 -9.12
CA SER A 118 -6.34 -9.86 -9.89
C SER A 118 -7.02 -8.55 -10.31
N SER A 119 -8.33 -8.41 -10.06
CA SER A 119 -9.08 -7.19 -10.34
C SER A 119 -10.31 -7.07 -9.46
N ILE A 120 -10.85 -5.86 -9.36
CA ILE A 120 -12.11 -5.54 -8.69
C ILE A 120 -12.93 -4.57 -9.55
N GLN A 121 -14.24 -4.80 -9.63
CA GLN A 121 -15.17 -3.86 -10.25
C GLN A 121 -15.84 -2.99 -9.19
N VAL A 122 -15.86 -1.68 -9.42
CA VAL A 122 -16.45 -0.71 -8.49
C VAL A 122 -17.39 0.20 -9.26
N ASP A 123 -18.62 0.34 -8.76
CA ASP A 123 -19.62 1.21 -9.38
C ASP A 123 -19.17 2.67 -9.45
N GLY A 124 -19.73 3.42 -10.39
CA GLY A 124 -19.44 4.85 -10.55
C GLY A 124 -19.68 5.61 -9.26
N ARG A 125 -18.72 6.46 -8.86
CA ARG A 125 -18.71 7.18 -7.57
C ARG A 125 -18.77 6.29 -6.32
N GLY A 126 -18.61 4.99 -6.46
CA GLY A 126 -18.67 4.00 -5.39
C GLY A 126 -17.32 3.75 -4.71
N THR A 127 -17.35 2.89 -3.69
CA THR A 127 -16.16 2.34 -3.03
C THR A 127 -16.35 0.82 -2.92
N GLY A 128 -15.39 0.06 -3.43
CA GLY A 128 -15.36 -1.39 -3.34
C GLY A 128 -14.45 -1.85 -2.21
N GLU A 129 -14.78 -2.99 -1.62
CA GLU A 129 -13.97 -3.65 -0.61
C GLU A 129 -13.17 -4.78 -1.25
N TYR A 130 -11.84 -4.68 -1.22
CA TYR A 130 -10.93 -5.68 -1.78
C TYR A 130 -10.24 -6.45 -0.65
N GLU A 131 -10.56 -7.72 -0.50
CA GLU A 131 -9.91 -8.60 0.49
C GLU A 131 -8.61 -9.19 -0.08
N LEU A 132 -7.50 -8.95 0.61
CA LEU A 132 -6.21 -9.59 0.36
C LEU A 132 -5.86 -10.53 1.51
N VAL A 133 -5.54 -11.78 1.19
CA VAL A 133 -5.12 -12.81 2.15
C VAL A 133 -3.61 -12.90 2.20
N PHE A 134 -3.04 -12.93 3.39
CA PHE A 134 -1.62 -13.12 3.69
C PHE A 134 -1.41 -14.49 4.34
N GLN A 135 -0.44 -15.26 3.86
CA GLN A 135 -0.04 -16.55 4.44
C GLN A 135 1.49 -16.73 4.44
N PRO A 136 2.25 -15.90 5.17
CA PRO A 136 3.70 -15.96 5.22
C PRO A 136 4.19 -17.27 5.84
N LEU A 137 5.29 -17.83 5.32
CA LEU A 137 5.83 -19.12 5.77
C LEU A 137 6.80 -19.01 6.96
N GLN A 138 7.41 -17.84 7.14
CA GLN A 138 8.45 -17.57 8.13
C GLN A 138 8.15 -16.30 8.91
N ALA A 139 8.64 -16.24 10.14
CA ALA A 139 8.58 -15.03 10.94
C ALA A 139 9.51 -13.95 10.36
N GLY A 140 9.12 -12.69 10.52
CA GLY A 140 9.88 -11.56 10.01
C GLY A 140 9.03 -10.33 9.79
N GLN A 141 9.66 -9.30 9.24
CA GLN A 141 8.99 -8.07 8.81
C GLN A 141 9.29 -7.85 7.32
N VAL A 142 8.24 -7.58 6.55
CA VAL A 142 8.34 -7.27 5.13
C VAL A 142 7.50 -6.04 4.84
N THR A 143 8.03 -5.12 4.06
CA THR A 143 7.29 -3.97 3.56
C THR A 143 7.14 -4.09 2.05
N GLY A 144 5.97 -3.76 1.54
CA GLY A 144 5.67 -3.70 0.12
C GLY A 144 4.47 -2.79 -0.14
N CYS A 145 3.86 -2.92 -1.31
CA CYS A 145 2.70 -2.15 -1.69
C CYS A 145 1.67 -2.99 -2.45
N ILE A 146 0.45 -2.45 -2.49
CA ILE A 146 -0.62 -2.92 -3.37
C ILE A 146 -1.20 -1.70 -4.10
N MET A 147 -1.40 -1.84 -5.40
CA MET A 147 -1.86 -0.80 -6.30
C MET A 147 -3.15 -1.25 -6.98
N PHE A 148 -4.10 -0.34 -7.10
CA PHE A 148 -5.38 -0.50 -7.79
C PHE A 148 -5.41 0.46 -8.97
N ARG A 149 -5.26 -0.06 -10.18
CA ARG A 149 -5.17 0.73 -11.41
C ARG A 149 -6.43 0.63 -12.23
N ASP A 150 -7.10 1.75 -12.46
CA ASP A 150 -8.24 1.85 -13.38
C ASP A 150 -7.77 1.52 -14.81
N THR A 151 -8.32 0.45 -15.38
CA THR A 151 -7.97 -0.04 -16.71
C THR A 151 -8.36 0.91 -17.85
N HIS A 152 -9.29 1.84 -17.61
CA HIS A 152 -9.75 2.80 -18.62
C HIS A 152 -8.93 4.08 -18.62
N THR A 153 -8.70 4.67 -17.45
CA THR A 153 -8.03 5.97 -17.30
C THR A 153 -6.52 5.83 -17.05
N GLY A 154 -6.08 4.67 -16.57
CA GLY A 154 -4.72 4.45 -16.08
C GLY A 154 -4.45 5.08 -14.71
N HIS A 155 -5.44 5.75 -14.11
CA HIS A 155 -5.30 6.33 -12.78
C HIS A 155 -5.19 5.22 -11.74
N PHE A 156 -4.42 5.45 -10.68
CA PHE A 156 -4.21 4.43 -9.66
C PHE A 156 -4.28 5.00 -8.24
N THR A 157 -4.67 4.14 -7.31
CA THR A 157 -4.57 4.35 -5.88
C THR A 157 -3.75 3.23 -5.29
N TRP A 158 -2.89 3.52 -4.34
CA TRP A 158 -1.97 2.53 -3.80
C TRP A 158 -1.82 2.67 -2.29
N TYR A 159 -1.46 1.55 -1.68
CA TYR A 159 -1.26 1.41 -0.24
C TYR A 159 0.15 0.90 0.02
N THR A 160 0.77 1.40 1.07
CA THR A 160 1.95 0.75 1.63
C THR A 160 1.50 -0.28 2.66
N VAL A 161 2.13 -1.44 2.67
CA VAL A 161 1.79 -2.54 3.57
C VAL A 161 3.03 -2.98 4.31
N GLU A 162 2.96 -2.97 5.64
CA GLU A 162 3.94 -3.57 6.53
C GLU A 162 3.36 -4.86 7.11
N LEU A 163 3.93 -5.99 6.71
CA LEU A 163 3.57 -7.30 7.23
C LEU A 163 4.52 -7.68 8.38
N MET A 164 3.97 -7.79 9.59
CA MET A 164 4.67 -8.21 10.80
C MET A 164 4.27 -9.66 11.13
N THR A 165 5.12 -10.61 10.78
CA THR A 165 4.88 -12.03 11.00
C THR A 165 5.59 -12.54 12.26
N LEU A 166 4.81 -12.98 13.23
CA LEU A 166 5.28 -13.64 14.44
C LEU A 166 5.63 -15.11 14.15
N PRO A 167 6.52 -15.73 14.95
CA PRO A 167 6.74 -17.17 14.91
C PRO A 167 5.42 -17.96 15.03
N PRO A 168 5.34 -19.15 14.44
CA PRO A 168 4.14 -19.97 14.54
C PRO A 168 3.88 -20.32 16.01
N LYS A 169 2.60 -20.46 16.38
CA LYS A 169 2.25 -20.96 17.72
C LYS A 169 2.87 -22.34 17.97
N PRO A 170 3.26 -22.64 19.23
CA PRO A 170 3.67 -23.99 19.58
C PRO A 170 2.58 -24.99 19.21
N GLN A 171 2.96 -26.09 18.57
CA GLN A 171 2.02 -27.13 18.15
C GLN A 171 1.34 -27.80 19.36
N GLN A 172 2.06 -27.89 20.48
CA GLN A 172 1.54 -28.40 21.74
C GLN A 172 2.33 -27.83 22.91
N GLN A 173 1.65 -27.61 24.04
CA GLN A 173 2.29 -27.28 25.33
C GLN A 173 2.19 -28.49 26.25
N LEU A 174 3.33 -28.96 26.76
CA LEU A 174 3.41 -30.09 27.70
C LEU A 174 3.86 -29.57 29.08
N THR A 175 3.05 -29.81 30.11
CA THR A 175 3.37 -29.42 31.49
C THR A 175 3.94 -30.61 32.24
N LEU A 176 5.19 -30.50 32.68
CA LEU A 176 5.90 -31.57 33.37
C LEU A 176 5.87 -31.33 34.88
N THR A 177 5.56 -32.38 35.64
CA THR A 177 5.61 -32.34 37.11
C THR A 177 6.40 -33.55 37.58
N CYS A 178 7.43 -33.32 38.39
CA CYS A 178 8.24 -34.38 38.99
C CYS A 178 8.55 -34.05 40.45
N VAL A 179 9.00 -35.06 41.18
CA VAL A 179 9.54 -34.87 42.53
C VAL A 179 10.96 -34.31 42.42
N VAL A 180 11.36 -33.46 43.36
CA VAL A 180 12.72 -32.89 43.43
C VAL A 180 13.79 -34.00 43.31
N ARG A 181 14.77 -33.79 42.41
CA ARG A 181 15.88 -34.72 42.09
C ARG A 181 15.47 -36.04 41.43
N GLN A 182 14.25 -36.15 40.93
CA GLN A 182 13.83 -37.26 40.07
C GLN A 182 13.70 -36.79 38.62
N ALA A 183 14.12 -37.62 37.68
CA ALA A 183 13.84 -37.41 36.27
C ALA A 183 12.39 -37.85 35.96
N VAL A 184 11.76 -37.17 35.02
CA VAL A 184 10.49 -37.58 34.42
C VAL A 184 10.71 -37.70 32.93
N ALA A 185 10.24 -38.80 32.35
CA ALA A 185 10.22 -39.02 30.91
C ALA A 185 8.88 -38.59 30.33
N VAL A 186 8.91 -38.08 29.10
CA VAL A 186 7.76 -37.53 28.39
C VAL A 186 7.68 -38.11 27.01
N ASP A 187 6.57 -38.77 26.73
CA ASP A 187 6.30 -39.39 25.45
C ASP A 187 5.68 -38.38 24.48
N ILE A 188 6.41 -37.99 23.45
CA ILE A 188 5.96 -37.11 22.37
C ILE A 188 5.66 -37.97 21.13
N GLN A 189 4.37 -38.10 20.78
CA GLN A 189 3.97 -38.85 19.60
C GLN A 189 4.16 -38.02 18.33
N LEU A 190 4.95 -38.55 17.38
CA LEU A 190 5.21 -37.94 16.09
C LEU A 190 4.68 -38.85 14.97
N VAL A 191 4.18 -38.22 13.91
CA VAL A 191 3.67 -38.91 12.72
C VAL A 191 4.39 -38.38 11.48
N ASN A 192 4.81 -39.30 10.62
CA ASN A 192 5.31 -38.96 9.29
C ASN A 192 4.16 -39.08 8.27
N PRO A 193 3.57 -37.97 7.80
CA PRO A 193 2.51 -38.03 6.80
C PRO A 193 3.02 -38.32 5.38
N LEU A 194 4.33 -38.32 5.14
CA LEU A 194 4.94 -38.47 3.82
C LEU A 194 5.13 -39.95 3.45
N ASP A 195 5.35 -40.19 2.15
CA ASP A 195 5.65 -41.51 1.58
C ASP A 195 7.16 -41.82 1.54
N ASP A 196 7.98 -40.89 2.05
CA ASP A 196 9.44 -41.00 2.19
C ASP A 196 9.85 -40.96 3.67
N VAL A 197 11.08 -41.43 3.96
CA VAL A 197 11.68 -41.35 5.31
C VAL A 197 11.88 -39.89 5.70
N VAL A 198 11.50 -39.53 6.93
CA VAL A 198 11.72 -38.19 7.50
C VAL A 198 12.68 -38.28 8.67
N VAL A 199 13.67 -37.39 8.67
CA VAL A 199 14.58 -37.18 9.80
C VAL A 199 14.19 -35.87 10.48
N PHE A 200 13.84 -35.96 11.76
CA PHE A 200 13.59 -34.81 12.62
C PHE A 200 14.87 -34.46 13.36
N GLU A 201 15.36 -33.22 13.19
CA GLU A 201 16.39 -32.67 14.05
C GLU A 201 15.75 -32.13 15.32
N VAL A 202 16.19 -32.61 16.48
CA VAL A 202 15.67 -32.23 17.78
C VAL A 202 16.59 -31.19 18.42
N ALA A 203 16.06 -29.99 18.62
CA ALA A 203 16.75 -28.91 19.32
C ALA A 203 16.22 -28.77 20.75
N LEU A 204 17.03 -29.12 21.73
CA LEU A 204 16.71 -28.98 23.16
C LEU A 204 17.26 -27.66 23.70
N ASN A 205 16.38 -26.75 24.09
CA ASN A 205 16.74 -25.44 24.65
C ASN A 205 16.33 -25.36 26.13
N GLY A 206 17.30 -25.47 27.03
CA GLY A 206 17.10 -25.36 28.48
C GLY A 206 17.94 -26.35 29.27
N ASP A 207 18.24 -26.00 30.53
CA ASP A 207 19.04 -26.87 31.41
C ASP A 207 18.21 -28.09 31.87
N GLY A 208 18.81 -29.28 31.78
CA GLY A 208 18.23 -30.52 32.32
C GLY A 208 17.31 -31.30 31.37
N LEU A 209 17.13 -30.85 30.13
CA LEU A 209 16.48 -31.63 29.06
C LEU A 209 17.47 -32.65 28.47
N LEU A 210 17.02 -33.87 28.23
CA LEU A 210 17.83 -34.96 27.68
C LEU A 210 17.04 -35.65 26.56
N GLY A 211 17.71 -36.10 25.51
CA GLY A 211 17.05 -36.81 24.42
C GLY A 211 17.95 -36.89 23.19
N GLU A 212 17.54 -37.71 22.23
CA GLU A 212 18.28 -37.91 20.98
C GLU A 212 18.21 -36.67 20.07
N ALA A 213 19.33 -36.30 19.46
CA ALA A 213 19.42 -35.13 18.59
C ALA A 213 18.71 -35.34 17.23
N GLU A 214 18.48 -36.60 16.85
CA GLU A 214 17.80 -36.98 15.62
C GLU A 214 16.75 -38.05 15.92
N PHE A 215 15.61 -37.94 15.26
CA PHE A 215 14.55 -38.94 15.32
C PHE A 215 14.08 -39.27 13.90
N VAL A 216 14.11 -40.55 13.52
CA VAL A 216 13.82 -40.98 12.15
C VAL A 216 12.49 -41.71 12.12
N LEU A 217 11.60 -41.32 11.21
CA LEU A 217 10.34 -42.00 10.95
C LEU A 217 10.29 -42.54 9.52
N ALA A 218 9.91 -43.81 9.39
CA ALA A 218 9.62 -44.43 8.11
C ALA A 218 8.36 -43.81 7.46
N PRO A 219 8.12 -44.05 6.15
CA PRO A 219 6.91 -43.59 5.48
C PRO A 219 5.64 -44.00 6.22
N LYS A 220 4.72 -43.04 6.42
CA LYS A 220 3.43 -43.24 7.13
C LYS A 220 3.53 -43.77 8.56
N GLU A 221 4.72 -43.78 9.16
CA GLU A 221 4.93 -44.29 10.51
C GLU A 221 4.45 -43.29 11.57
N THR A 222 3.96 -43.83 12.69
CA THR A 222 3.73 -43.09 13.93
C THR A 222 4.56 -43.74 15.03
N ALA A 223 5.44 -42.96 15.66
CA ALA A 223 6.25 -43.45 16.77
C ALA A 223 6.40 -42.37 17.86
N THR A 224 6.95 -42.78 19.00
CA THR A 224 7.10 -41.94 20.19
C THR A 224 8.55 -41.55 20.36
N TYR A 225 8.79 -40.26 20.53
CA TYR A 225 10.05 -39.71 20.99
C TYR A 225 9.99 -39.49 22.50
N GLU A 226 10.93 -40.05 23.25
CA GLU A 226 11.03 -39.94 24.70
C GLU A 226 11.99 -38.80 25.06
N LEU A 227 11.48 -37.82 25.82
CA LEU A 227 12.21 -36.65 26.34
C LEU A 227 12.40 -36.74 27.86
#